data_AF-A0A0Q8NBZ3-F1
#
_entry.id   AF-A0A0Q8NBZ3-F1
#
_cell.length_a   1.000
_cell.length_b   1.000
_cell.length_c   1.000
_cell.angle_alpha   90.00
_cell.angle_beta   90.00
_cell.angle_gamma   90.00
#
_symmetry.space_group_name_H-M   'P 1'
#
loop_
_entity.id
_entity.type
_entity.pdbx_description
1 polymer ?
#
loop_
_entity_poly.entity_id
_entity_poly.type
_entity_poly.pdbx_seq_one_letter_code
_entity_poly.pdbx_strand_id
1 'polypeptide(L)' 'MSRFEETETALIEKLRSMKVKPDVTINLLDIREPLNAAGFTQEEIMVVLHALEQDRIVVFTPGNKLKLLKPLP' A
#
# COMPACT_ATOMS: atom_id res chain seq x y z
N MET A 1 -3.59 -8.11 17.70
CA MET A 1 -3.46 -7.48 16.37
C MET A 1 -4.22 -6.17 16.43
N SER A 2 -3.55 -5.06 16.13
CA SER A 2 -4.21 -3.77 15.99
C SER A 2 -4.81 -3.63 14.59
N ARG A 3 -5.78 -2.74 14.43
CA ARG A 3 -6.37 -2.46 13.11
C ARG A 3 -5.34 -1.98 12.08
N PHE A 4 -4.30 -1.31 12.56
CA PHE A 4 -3.15 -0.91 11.75
C PHE A 4 -2.39 -2.13 11.22
N GLU A 5 -2.01 -3.06 12.08
CA GLU A 5 -1.25 -4.28 11.71
C GLU A 5 -2.04 -5.17 10.73
N GLU A 6 -3.36 -5.29 10.91
CA GLU A 6 -4.23 -6.01 9.98
C GLU A 6 -4.24 -5.35 8.60
N THR A 7 -4.35 -4.02 8.57
CA THR A 7 -4.37 -3.25 7.32
C THR A 7 -3.01 -3.30 6.63
N GLU A 8 -1.92 -3.21 7.39
CA GLU A 8 -0.55 -3.34 6.90
C GLU A 8 -0.31 -4.71 6.26
N THR A 9 -0.72 -5.78 6.95
CA THR A 9 -0.59 -7.15 6.44
C THR A 9 -1.37 -7.31 5.13
N ALA A 10 -2.64 -6.90 5.10
CA ALA A 10 -3.47 -7.00 3.91
C ALA A 10 -2.91 -6.18 2.73
N LEU A 11 -2.36 -4.99 3.01
CA LEU A 11 -1.76 -4.13 2.00
C LEU A 11 -0.45 -4.72 1.44
N ILE A 12 0.43 -5.26 2.29
CA ILE A 12 1.66 -5.93 1.88
C ILE A 12 1.33 -7.18 1.05
N GLU A 13 0.38 -8.00 1.49
CA GLU A 13 -0.08 -9.17 0.74
C GLU A 13 -0.63 -8.79 -0.63
N LYS A 14 -1.42 -7.70 -0.71
CA LYS A 14 -1.93 -7.19 -1.98
C LYS A 14 -0.79 -6.76 -2.90
N LEU A 15 0.18 -5.99 -2.42
CA LEU A 15 1.33 -5.58 -3.20
C LEU A 15 2.17 -6.79 -3.66
N ARG A 16 2.39 -7.79 -2.79
CA ARG A 16 3.05 -9.05 -3.16
C ARG A 16 2.28 -9.81 -4.26
N SER A 17 0.94 -9.87 -4.17
CA SER A 17 0.10 -10.54 -5.17
C SER A 17 0.20 -9.89 -6.56
N MET A 18 0.42 -8.57 -6.61
CA MET A 18 0.63 -7.82 -7.84
C MET A 18 2.02 -8.03 -8.45
N LYS A 19 2.93 -8.74 -7.75
CA LYS A 19 4.31 -9.01 -8.17
C LYS A 19 5.07 -7.72 -8.53
N VAL A 20 4.75 -6.62 -7.84
CA VAL A 20 5.41 -5.33 -8.05
C VAL A 20 6.88 -5.44 -7.68
N LYS A 21 7.74 -4.96 -8.57
CA LYS A 21 9.17 -4.84 -8.32
C LYS A 21 9.47 -3.45 -7.76
N PRO A 22 10.62 -3.28 -7.07
CA PRO A 22 11.16 -1.95 -6.82
C PRO A 22 11.22 -1.14 -8.12
N ASP A 23 11.05 0.17 -7.99
CA ASP A 23 10.93 1.17 -9.05
C ASP A 23 9.67 1.11 -9.93
N VAL A 24 8.80 0.13 -9.74
CA VAL A 24 7.51 0.09 -10.44
C VAL A 24 6.54 1.07 -9.79
N THR A 25 5.86 1.84 -10.65
CA THR A 25 4.77 2.73 -10.26
C THR A 25 3.44 2.06 -10.57
N ILE A 26 2.56 2.01 -9.58
CA ILE A 26 1.21 1.43 -9.69
C ILE A 26 0.15 2.47 -9.37
N ASN A 27 -1.08 2.22 -9.82
CA ASN A 27 -2.19 3.07 -9.48
C ASN A 27 -2.61 2.78 -8.03
N LEU A 28 -2.83 3.83 -7.25
CA LEU A 28 -3.29 3.71 -5.87
C LEU A 28 -4.66 3.03 -5.78
N LEU A 29 -5.49 3.18 -6.82
CA LEU A 29 -6.79 2.51 -6.92
C LEU A 29 -6.66 0.98 -6.95
N ASP A 30 -5.62 0.45 -7.60
CA ASP A 30 -5.36 -1.00 -7.68
C ASP A 30 -5.12 -1.64 -6.30
N ILE A 31 -4.77 -0.82 -5.30
CA ILE A 31 -4.59 -1.21 -3.90
C ILE A 31 -5.84 -0.88 -3.08
N ARG A 32 -6.37 0.34 -3.22
CA ARG A 32 -7.49 0.82 -2.41
C ARG A 32 -8.79 0.08 -2.67
N GLU A 33 -9.16 -0.16 -3.92
CA GLU A 33 -10.41 -0.82 -4.27
C GLU A 33 -10.55 -2.22 -3.64
N PRO A 34 -9.55 -3.13 -3.75
CA PRO A 34 -9.65 -4.44 -3.13
C PRO A 34 -9.59 -4.40 -1.59
N LEU A 35 -8.83 -3.46 -1.00
CA LEU A 35 -8.81 -3.32 0.46
C LEU A 35 -10.13 -2.75 0.99
N ASN A 36 -10.73 -1.79 0.29
CA ASN A 36 -12.07 -1.29 0.59
C ASN A 36 -13.11 -2.41 0.47
N ALA A 37 -13.04 -3.24 -0.57
CA ALA A 37 -13.91 -4.40 -0.73
C ALA A 37 -13.71 -5.47 0.37
N ALA A 38 -12.50 -5.56 0.93
CA ALA A 38 -12.19 -6.41 2.09
C ALA A 38 -12.60 -5.78 3.44
N GLY A 39 -13.20 -4.58 3.43
CA GLY A 39 -13.73 -3.92 4.62
C GLY A 39 -12.73 -3.00 5.34
N PHE A 40 -11.61 -2.65 4.72
CA PHE A 40 -10.71 -1.59 5.21
C PHE A 40 -11.21 -0.22 4.78
N THR A 41 -11.12 0.77 5.65
CA THR A 41 -11.51 2.14 5.32
C THR A 41 -10.39 2.86 4.57
N GLN A 42 -10.77 3.90 3.83
CA GLN A 42 -9.82 4.76 3.15
C GLN A 42 -8.78 5.36 4.11
N GLU A 43 -9.19 5.72 5.33
CA GLU A 43 -8.32 6.29 6.35
C GLU A 43 -7.29 5.27 6.85
N GLU A 44 -7.74 4.06 7.21
CA GLU A 44 -6.86 2.96 7.63
C GLU A 44 -5.77 2.68 6.57
N ILE A 45 -6.18 2.58 5.30
CA ILE A 45 -5.26 2.32 4.18
C ILE A 45 -4.25 3.45 4.03
N MET A 46 -4.68 4.71 4.15
CA MET A 46 -3.78 5.86 4.01
C MET A 46 -2.80 5.96 5.17
N VAL A 47 -3.24 5.68 6.40
CA VAL A 47 -2.36 5.69 7.58
C VAL A 47 -1.20 4.68 7.38
N VAL A 48 -1.50 3.47 6.90
CA VAL A 48 -0.48 2.46 6.59
C VAL A 48 0.43 2.91 5.44
N LEU A 49 -0.13 3.44 4.34
CA LEU A 49 0.68 3.90 3.21
C LEU A 49 1.62 5.05 3.59
N HIS A 50 1.19 5.95 4.46
CA HIS A 50 2.04 7.02 4.98
C HIS A 50 3.16 6.47 5.88
N ALA A 51 2.90 5.44 6.69
CA ALA A 51 3.96 4.77 7.45
C ALA A 51 5.01 4.13 6.53
N LEU A 52 4.57 3.42 5.47
CA LEU A 52 5.48 2.85 4.48
C LEU A 52 6.28 3.92 3.70
N GLU A 53 5.69 5.10 3.48
CA GLU A 53 6.40 6.23 2.89
C GLU A 53 7.46 6.80 3.84
N GLN A 54 7.16 6.91 5.12
CA GLN A 54 8.12 7.33 6.16
C GLN A 54 9.33 6.40 6.21
N ASP A 55 9.11 5.09 6.08
CA ASP A 55 10.17 4.08 6.01
C ASP A 55 10.92 4.04 4.65
N ARG A 56 10.48 4.89 3.71
CA ARG A 56 10.97 4.98 2.33
C ARG A 56 10.86 3.63 1.60
N ILE A 57 9.81 2.87 1.90
CA ILE A 57 9.47 1.63 1.20
C ILE A 57 8.66 1.98 -0.04
N VAL A 58 7.75 2.95 0.06
CA VAL A 58 6.97 3.50 -1.04
C VAL A 58 7.13 5.01 -1.12
N VAL A 59 6.66 5.63 -2.19
CA VAL A 59 6.51 7.09 -2.29
C VAL A 59 5.27 7.43 -3.12
N PHE A 60 4.51 8.44 -2.68
CA PHE A 60 3.42 8.96 -3.50
C PHE A 60 3.97 9.74 -4.69
N THR A 61 3.37 9.50 -5.85
CA THR A 61 3.69 10.20 -7.09
C THR A 61 2.43 10.84 -7.69
N PRO A 62 2.57 11.91 -8.49
CA PRO A 62 1.43 12.63 -9.04
C PRO A 62 0.45 11.71 -9.80
N GLY A 63 -0.84 12.02 -9.69
CA GLY A 63 -1.90 11.29 -10.40
C GLY A 63 -2.37 10.02 -9.70
N ASN A 64 -2.45 10.02 -8.36
CA ASN A 64 -2.88 8.87 -7.54
C ASN A 64 -2.02 7.63 -7.79
N LYS A 65 -0.71 7.81 -7.82
CA LYS A 65 0.23 6.73 -8.11
C LYS A 65 1.13 6.48 -6.91
N LEU A 66 1.50 5.23 -6.72
CA LEU A 66 2.43 4.79 -5.69
C LEU A 66 3.64 4.14 -6.37
N LYS A 67 4.84 4.61 -6.07
CA LYS A 67 6.07 3.98 -6.54
C LYS A 67 6.70 3.18 -5.40
N LEU A 68 7.05 1.92 -5.68
CA LEU A 68 7.80 1.09 -4.74
C LEU A 68 9.28 1.48 -4.81
N LEU A 69 9.91 1.79 -3.68
CA LEU A 69 11.33 2.16 -3.59
C LEU A 69 12.21 1.01 -3.11
N LYS A 70 11.67 0.15 -2.23
CA LYS A 70 12.38 -1.00 -1.66
C LYS A 70 11.53 -2.26 -1.83
N PRO A 71 12.14 -3.45 -1.79
CA PRO A 71 11.36 -4.67 -1.65
C PRO A 71 10.50 -4.57 -0.38
N LEU A 72 9.29 -5.13 -0.47
CA LEU A 72 8.39 -5.22 0.67
C LEU A 72 9.03 -6.10 1.76
N PRO A 73 8.88 -5.74 3.05
CA PRO A 73 9.24 -6.63 4.14
C PRO A 73 8.42 -7.93 4.07
#